data_AF-A0A935BQ38-F1
#
_entry.id   AF-A0A935BQ38-F1
#
_cell.length_a   1.000
_cell.length_b   1.000
_cell.length_c   1.000
_cell.angle_alpha   90.00
_cell.angle_beta   90.00
_cell.angle_gamma   90.00
#
_symmetry.space_group_name_H-M   'P 1'
#
loop_
_entity.id
_entity.type
_entity.pdbx_description
1 polymer ?
#
loop_
_entity_poly.entity_id
_entity_poly.type
_entity_poly.pdbx_seq_one_letter_code
_entity_poly.pdbx_strand_id
1 'polypeptide(L)'
;MPISQLWYFLPFGYLVTILIETPILLLGLSPKIPFKHKLWCGVWLTACTYPIVILVLPAIFLEHSRTLYLAVAETFAPVGECLLFWLAFKGKDVLGSTDWIRCLAAIVVANLASFGFGEIMNLFGWFGFF
;
A
#
# COMPACT_ATOMS: atom_id res chain seq x y z
N MET A 1 8.89 14.52 -13.11
CA MET A 1 10.15 13.82 -13.42
C MET A 1 9.99 13.01 -14.71
N PRO A 2 11.05 12.76 -15.50
CA PRO A 2 11.00 11.82 -16.61
C PRO A 2 10.67 10.40 -16.12
N ILE A 3 9.84 9.66 -16.87
CA ILE A 3 9.33 8.32 -16.50
C ILE A 3 10.45 7.34 -16.13
N SER A 4 11.65 7.48 -16.71
CA SER A 4 12.81 6.66 -16.41
C SER A 4 13.28 6.73 -14.95
N GLN A 5 13.08 7.86 -14.26
CA GLN A 5 13.45 8.01 -12.85
C GLN A 5 12.49 7.26 -11.90
N LEU A 6 11.23 7.08 -12.30
CA LEU A 6 10.24 6.33 -11.52
C LEU A 6 10.64 4.86 -11.35
N TRP A 7 11.28 4.27 -12.36
CA TRP A 7 11.79 2.91 -12.30
C TRP A 7 12.93 2.72 -11.29
N TYR A 8 13.80 3.71 -11.13
CA TYR A 8 14.85 3.68 -10.11
C TYR A 8 14.29 3.93 -8.71
N PHE A 9 13.24 4.75 -8.61
CA PHE A 9 12.57 4.99 -7.34
C PHE A 9 11.75 3.79 -6.87
N LEU A 10 11.13 3.03 -7.78
CA LEU A 10 10.27 1.90 -7.46
C LEU A 10 10.86 0.96 -6.41
N PRO A 11 12.07 0.39 -6.55
CA PRO A 11 12.61 -0.52 -5.54
C PRO A 11 12.86 0.17 -4.19
N PHE A 12 13.30 1.43 -4.20
CA PHE A 12 13.57 2.17 -2.97
C PHE A 12 12.27 2.48 -2.21
N GLY A 13 11.31 3.10 -2.90
CA GLY A 13 10.03 3.46 -2.29
C GLY A 13 9.20 2.24 -1.90
N TYR A 14 9.28 1.14 -2.66
CA TYR A 14 8.68 -0.14 -2.28
C TYR A 14 9.20 -0.67 -0.94
N LEU A 15 10.52 -0.63 -0.73
CA LEU A 15 11.11 -1.05 0.54
C LEU A 15 10.68 -0.14 1.71
N VAL A 16 10.63 1.17 1.49
CA VAL A 16 10.15 2.13 2.49
C VAL A 16 8.69 1.86 2.84
N THR A 17 7.83 1.65 1.85
CA THR A 17 6.42 1.31 2.06
C THR A 17 6.28 0.02 2.85
N ILE A 18 7.00 -1.04 2.50
CA ILE A 18 7.00 -2.29 3.29
C ILE A 18 7.42 -2.05 4.73
N LEU A 19 8.45 -1.24 4.97
CA LEU A 19 8.94 -0.95 6.32
C LEU A 19 7.90 -0.21 7.17
N ILE A 20 7.02 0.57 6.56
CA ILE A 20 5.95 1.32 7.24
C ILE A 20 4.70 0.43 7.43
N GLU A 21 4.28 -0.27 6.38
CA GLU A 21 3.04 -1.05 6.39
C GLU A 21 3.16 -2.32 7.21
N THR A 22 4.31 -2.99 7.14
CA THR A 22 4.52 -4.29 7.80
C THR A 22 4.31 -4.21 9.32
N PRO A 23 4.88 -3.25 10.08
CA PRO A 23 4.58 -3.10 11.51
C PRO A 23 3.09 -2.94 11.81
N ILE A 24 2.38 -2.14 11.01
CA ILE A 24 0.95 -1.88 11.18
C ILE A 24 0.16 -3.17 10.92
N LEU A 25 0.49 -3.92 9.88
CA LEU A 25 -0.13 -5.20 9.57
C LEU A 25 0.18 -6.28 10.63
N LEU A 26 1.42 -6.34 11.14
CA LEU A 26 1.80 -7.30 12.17
C LEU A 26 0.96 -7.13 13.45
N LEU A 27 0.70 -5.88 13.85
CA LEU A 27 -0.13 -5.52 15.01
C LEU A 27 -1.64 -5.57 14.71
N GLY A 28 -2.04 -5.15 13.52
CA GLY A 28 -3.43 -4.97 13.12
C GLY A 28 -4.12 -6.27 12.70
N LEU A 29 -3.43 -7.15 11.95
CA LEU A 29 -3.99 -8.42 11.48
C LEU A 29 -4.34 -9.36 12.64
N SER A 30 -5.39 -10.16 12.44
CA SER A 30 -5.89 -11.11 13.45
C SER A 30 -4.77 -12.00 13.99
N PRO A 31 -4.75 -12.29 15.31
CA PRO A 31 -3.76 -13.20 15.91
C PRO A 31 -3.84 -14.64 15.37
N LYS A 32 -4.94 -15.01 14.70
CA LYS A 32 -5.12 -16.31 14.05
C LYS A 32 -4.22 -16.50 12.81
N ILE A 33 -3.73 -15.41 12.22
CA ILE A 33 -2.83 -15.47 11.08
C ILE A 33 -1.39 -15.67 11.60
N PRO A 34 -0.67 -16.72 11.18
CA PRO A 34 0.69 -16.96 11.63
C PRO A 34 1.61 -15.82 11.20
N PHE A 35 2.60 -15.48 12.05
CA PHE A 35 3.50 -14.34 11.87
C PHE A 35 4.16 -14.29 10.48
N LYS A 36 4.61 -15.45 9.96
CA LYS A 36 5.19 -15.53 8.60
C LYS A 36 4.22 -15.03 7.53
N HIS A 37 2.94 -15.39 7.62
CA HIS A 37 1.95 -14.95 6.64
C HIS A 37 1.64 -13.47 6.78
N LYS A 38 1.66 -12.91 8.00
CA LYS A 38 1.52 -11.46 8.19
C LYS A 38 2.66 -10.68 7.54
N LEU A 39 3.90 -11.16 7.67
CA LEU A 39 5.07 -10.56 7.02
C LEU A 39 4.95 -10.63 5.49
N TRP A 40 4.60 -11.82 4.97
CA TRP A 40 4.38 -11.99 3.53
C TRP A 40 3.22 -11.17 3.00
N CYS A 41 2.16 -10.93 3.79
CA CYS A 41 1.07 -10.05 3.39
C CYS A 41 1.57 -8.64 3.12
N GLY A 42 2.37 -8.04 4.02
CA GLY A 42 2.92 -6.71 3.80
C GLY A 42 3.73 -6.66 2.51
N VAL A 43 4.67 -7.58 2.32
CA VAL A 43 5.50 -7.60 1.10
C VAL A 43 4.66 -7.83 -0.17
N TRP A 44 3.77 -8.82 -0.16
CA TRP A 44 3.08 -9.27 -1.36
C TRP A 44 1.94 -8.35 -1.79
N LEU A 45 1.18 -7.79 -0.85
CA LEU A 45 0.10 -6.86 -1.16
C LEU A 45 0.67 -5.60 -1.82
N THR A 46 1.68 -4.99 -1.20
CA THR A 46 2.38 -3.83 -1.75
C THR A 46 3.01 -4.14 -3.11
N ALA A 47 3.53 -5.37 -3.33
CA ALA A 47 4.15 -5.73 -4.60
C ALA A 47 3.16 -5.65 -5.78
N CYS A 48 1.88 -5.90 -5.53
CA CYS A 48 0.83 -5.86 -6.55
C CYS A 48 0.29 -4.45 -6.79
N THR A 49 0.27 -3.59 -5.78
CA THR A 49 -0.36 -2.26 -5.85
C THR A 49 0.65 -1.15 -6.14
N TYR A 50 1.85 -1.24 -5.58
CA TYR A 50 2.86 -0.18 -5.63
C TYR A 50 3.37 0.14 -7.05
N PRO A 51 3.67 -0.84 -7.93
CA PRO A 51 4.06 -0.53 -9.31
C PRO A 51 2.97 0.23 -10.07
N ILE A 52 1.70 -0.04 -9.78
CA ILE A 52 0.57 0.66 -10.41
C ILE A 52 0.54 2.11 -9.91
N VAL A 53 0.68 2.32 -8.60
CA VAL A 53 0.71 3.65 -8.00
C VAL A 53 1.89 4.49 -8.48
N ILE A 54 3.07 3.91 -8.67
CA ILE A 54 4.28 4.67 -9.03
C ILE A 54 4.52 4.78 -10.54
N LEU A 55 4.11 3.80 -11.34
CA LEU A 55 4.39 3.81 -12.79
C LEU A 55 3.15 4.13 -13.61
N VAL A 56 2.01 3.52 -13.28
CA VAL A 56 0.81 3.57 -14.12
C VAL A 56 -0.01 4.82 -13.83
N LEU A 57 -0.32 5.09 -12.56
CA LEU A 57 -1.11 6.27 -12.19
C LEU A 57 -0.43 7.58 -12.63
N PRO A 58 0.89 7.80 -12.41
CA PRO A 58 1.52 9.03 -12.83
C PRO A 58 1.53 9.19 -14.35
N ALA A 59 1.64 8.09 -15.11
CA ALA A 59 1.57 8.12 -16.58
C ALA A 59 0.17 8.51 -17.09
N ILE A 60 -0.90 8.11 -16.40
CA ILE A 60 -2.28 8.48 -16.74
C ILE A 60 -2.59 9.94 -16.36
N PHE A 61 -2.07 10.38 -15.20
CA PHE A 61 -2.37 11.69 -14.63
C PHE A 61 -1.31 12.77 -14.95
N LEU A 62 -0.44 12.57 -15.96
CA LEU A 62 0.64 13.51 -16.32
C LEU A 62 0.17 14.95 -16.54
N GLU A 63 -1.03 15.14 -17.11
CA GLU A 63 -1.61 16.45 -17.42
C GLU A 63 -2.63 16.93 -16.36
N HIS A 64 -2.82 16.16 -15.29
CA HIS A 64 -3.83 16.42 -14.27
C HIS A 64 -3.22 16.93 -12.96
N SER A 65 -4.07 17.43 -12.05
CA SER A 65 -3.63 17.93 -10.75
C SER A 65 -3.14 16.81 -9.84
N ARG A 66 -2.10 17.10 -9.06
CA ARG A 66 -1.51 16.19 -8.06
C ARG A 66 -2.54 15.66 -7.05
N THR A 67 -3.46 16.53 -6.61
CA THR A 67 -4.52 16.15 -5.69
C THR A 67 -5.42 15.05 -6.24
N LEU A 68 -5.70 15.09 -7.55
CA LEU A 68 -6.50 14.05 -8.19
C LEU A 68 -5.74 12.72 -8.26
N TYR A 69 -4.45 12.76 -8.61
CA TYR A 69 -3.58 11.59 -8.56
C TYR A 69 -3.56 10.97 -7.15
N LEU A 70 -3.32 11.77 -6.12
CA LEU A 70 -3.26 11.29 -4.73
C LEU A 70 -4.60 10.72 -4.27
N ALA A 71 -5.71 11.41 -4.52
CA ALA A 71 -7.03 10.91 -4.15
C ALA A 71 -7.34 9.55 -4.79
N VAL A 72 -6.95 9.36 -6.06
CA VAL A 72 -7.09 8.08 -6.76
C VAL A 72 -6.15 7.03 -6.18
N ALA A 73 -4.89 7.37 -5.92
CA ALA A 73 -3.90 6.43 -5.38
C ALA A 73 -4.26 5.96 -3.96
N GLU A 74 -4.66 6.89 -3.09
CA GLU A 74 -5.11 6.66 -1.70
C GLU A 74 -6.40 5.84 -1.64
N THR A 75 -7.19 5.79 -2.71
CA THR A 75 -8.37 4.93 -2.80
C THR A 75 -8.01 3.58 -3.42
N PHE A 76 -7.25 3.60 -4.52
CA PHE A 76 -6.91 2.43 -5.30
C PHE A 76 -6.09 1.41 -4.49
N ALA A 77 -5.04 1.87 -3.81
CA ALA A 77 -4.14 0.98 -3.08
C ALA A 77 -4.86 0.21 -1.95
N PRO A 78 -5.55 0.85 -0.99
CA PRO A 78 -6.24 0.12 0.06
C PRO A 78 -7.37 -0.77 -0.46
N VAL A 79 -8.12 -0.33 -1.47
CA VAL A 79 -9.17 -1.18 -2.08
C VAL A 79 -8.54 -2.40 -2.75
N GLY A 80 -7.48 -2.21 -3.54
CA GLY A 80 -6.75 -3.27 -4.21
C GLY A 80 -6.18 -4.29 -3.21
N GLU A 81 -5.52 -3.82 -2.16
CA GLU A 81 -4.94 -4.69 -1.14
C GLU A 81 -6.00 -5.42 -0.30
N CYS A 82 -7.11 -4.76 0.03
CA CYS A 82 -8.24 -5.41 0.68
C CYS A 82 -8.83 -6.53 -0.18
N LEU A 83 -8.99 -6.31 -1.50
CA LEU A 83 -9.47 -7.32 -2.44
C LEU A 83 -8.48 -8.49 -2.56
N LEU A 84 -7.18 -8.20 -2.70
CA LEU A 84 -6.13 -9.20 -2.78
C LEU A 84 -6.04 -10.03 -1.51
N PHE A 85 -6.10 -9.40 -0.34
CA PHE A 85 -6.15 -10.08 0.95
C PHE A 85 -7.38 -10.96 1.08
N TRP A 86 -8.55 -10.44 0.68
CA TRP A 86 -9.77 -11.24 0.66
C TRP A 86 -9.64 -12.46 -0.24
N LEU A 87 -9.13 -12.32 -1.46
CA LEU A 87 -8.88 -13.44 -2.37
C LEU A 87 -7.90 -14.47 -1.79
N ALA A 88 -6.88 -14.03 -1.06
CA ALA A 88 -5.86 -14.90 -0.47
C ALA A 88 -6.37 -15.75 0.72
N PHE A 89 -7.35 -15.24 1.48
CA PHE A 89 -7.85 -15.87 2.71
C PHE A 89 -9.31 -16.32 2.66
N LYS A 90 -10.08 -15.96 1.62
CA LYS A 90 -11.45 -16.45 1.41
C LYS A 90 -11.44 -17.97 1.30
N GLY A 91 -12.36 -18.62 2.04
CA GLY A 91 -12.54 -20.08 2.00
C GLY A 91 -11.56 -20.88 2.84
N LYS A 92 -10.67 -20.24 3.61
CA LYS A 92 -9.76 -20.94 4.54
C LYS A 92 -10.33 -21.14 5.95
N ASP A 93 -11.55 -20.66 6.24
CA ASP A 93 -12.23 -20.67 7.56
C ASP A 93 -11.38 -20.22 8.76
N VAL A 94 -10.27 -19.52 8.52
CA VAL A 94 -9.35 -19.03 9.56
C VAL A 94 -9.90 -17.81 10.28
N LEU A 95 -10.69 -16.98 9.60
CA LEU A 95 -11.12 -15.66 10.06
C LEU A 95 -12.64 -15.63 10.26
N GLY A 96 -13.08 -15.21 11.45
CA GLY A 96 -14.49 -14.91 11.71
C GLY A 96 -14.88 -13.53 11.15
N SER A 97 -16.17 -13.19 11.15
CA SER A 97 -16.66 -11.91 10.59
C SER A 97 -16.00 -10.68 11.21
N THR A 98 -15.76 -10.67 12.53
CA THR A 98 -15.07 -9.58 13.23
C THR A 98 -13.58 -9.51 12.89
N ASP A 99 -12.93 -10.67 12.70
CA ASP A 99 -11.52 -10.73 12.31
C ASP A 99 -11.31 -10.15 10.90
N TRP A 100 -12.26 -10.38 10.00
CA TRP A 100 -12.25 -9.81 8.64
C TRP A 100 -12.26 -8.28 8.67
N ILE A 101 -13.22 -7.68 9.38
CA ILE A 101 -13.32 -6.22 9.47
C ILE A 101 -12.04 -5.63 10.07
N ARG A 102 -11.51 -6.25 11.12
CA ARG A 102 -10.24 -5.85 11.74
C ARG A 102 -9.08 -5.90 10.73
N CYS A 103 -8.96 -6.97 9.95
CA CYS A 103 -7.86 -7.11 8.98
C CYS A 103 -7.98 -6.10 7.83
N LEU A 104 -9.19 -5.89 7.30
CA LEU A 104 -9.43 -4.90 6.25
C LEU A 104 -9.14 -3.48 6.77
N ALA A 105 -9.60 -3.14 7.96
CA ALA A 105 -9.27 -1.86 8.60
C ALA A 105 -7.76 -1.69 8.80
N ALA A 106 -7.05 -2.73 9.24
CA ALA A 106 -5.60 -2.70 9.40
C ALA A 106 -4.87 -2.45 8.08
N ILE A 107 -5.33 -3.06 6.97
CA ILE A 107 -4.77 -2.84 5.63
C ILE A 107 -5.00 -1.39 5.17
N VAL A 108 -6.21 -0.87 5.35
CA VAL A 108 -6.51 0.53 5.02
C VAL A 108 -5.62 1.50 5.82
N VAL A 109 -5.48 1.28 7.13
CA VAL A 109 -4.63 2.12 7.99
C VAL A 109 -3.16 2.02 7.58
N ALA A 110 -2.68 0.83 7.21
CA ALA A 110 -1.30 0.65 6.73
C ALA A 110 -1.03 1.45 5.46
N ASN A 111 -1.92 1.33 4.47
CA ASN A 111 -1.81 2.07 3.20
C ASN A 111 -1.83 3.59 3.46
N LEU A 112 -2.82 4.09 4.20
CA LEU A 112 -2.93 5.52 4.49
C LEU A 112 -1.71 6.05 5.27
N ALA A 113 -1.12 5.25 6.16
CA ALA A 113 0.11 5.62 6.85
C ALA A 113 1.31 5.71 5.90
N SER A 114 1.43 4.78 4.94
CA SER A 114 2.46 4.84 3.89
C SER A 114 2.30 6.07 2.99
N PHE A 115 1.08 6.38 2.54
CA PHE A 115 0.80 7.60 1.78
C PHE A 115 1.08 8.86 2.58
N GLY A 116 0.63 8.93 3.84
CA GLY A 116 0.89 10.05 4.73
C GLY A 116 2.38 10.28 4.97
N PHE A 117 3.17 9.21 5.11
CA PHE A 117 4.62 9.31 5.21
C PHE A 117 5.26 9.82 3.92
N GLY A 118 4.79 9.35 2.76
CA GLY A 118 5.21 9.85 1.45
C GLY A 118 4.92 11.35 1.29
N GLU A 119 3.76 11.81 1.75
CA GLU A 119 3.39 13.23 1.72
C GLU A 119 4.31 14.08 2.61
N ILE A 120 4.61 13.60 3.82
CA ILE A 120 5.54 14.27 4.74
C ILE A 120 6.94 14.36 4.10
N MET A 121 7.45 13.28 3.52
CA MET A 121 8.75 13.30 2.83
C MET A 121 8.77 14.31 1.67
N ASN A 122 7.67 14.39 0.91
CA ASN A 122 7.53 15.36 -0.17
C ASN A 122 7.59 16.81 0.34
N LEU A 123 6.94 17.12 1.47
CA LEU A 123 7.01 18.44 2.11
C LEU A 123 8.42 18.83 2.55
N PHE A 124 9.24 17.86 2.97
CA PHE A 124 10.66 18.09 3.31
C PHE A 124 11.59 18.13 2.09
N GLY A 125 11.04 18.08 0.86
CA GLY A 125 11.81 18.07 -0.39
C GLY A 125 12.57 16.77 -0.63
N TRP A 126 12.33 15.74 0.19
CA TRP A 126 12.95 14.44 0.03
C TRP A 126 12.16 13.66 -1.02
N PHE A 127 12.71 13.63 -2.24
CA PHE A 127 12.08 13.11 -3.45
C PHE A 127 10.80 13.85 -3.80
N GLY A 128 10.95 15.07 -4.36
CA GLY A 128 9.86 15.82 -4.99
C GLY A 128 9.07 14.99 -5.99
N PHE A 129 8.10 14.23 -5.50
CA PHE A 129 7.07 13.57 -6.27
C PHE A 129 6.03 14.65 -6.55
N PHE A 130 6.40 15.42 -7.59
CA PHE A 130 5.69 16.55 -8.19
C PHE A 130 5.59 17.79 -7.30
#